data_AF-A0A2E3DA92-F1
#
_entry.id   AF-A0A2E3DA92-F1
#
_cell.length_a   1.000
_cell.length_b   1.000
_cell.length_c   1.000
_cell.angle_alpha   90.00
_cell.angle_beta   90.00
_cell.angle_gamma   90.00
#
_symmetry.space_group_name_H-M   'P 1'
#
loop_
_entity.id
_entity.type
_entity.pdbx_description
1 polymer ?
#
loop_
_entity_poly.entity_id
_entity_poly.type
_entity_poly.pdbx_seq_one_letter_code
_entity_poly.pdbx_strand_id
1 'polypeptide(L)' 'MSEYRKYHASTKMKQERALRNKNRRNATRNGQVKKGDGKHIDHKDGNPRNNSKKNLRVIPAQRNRKKQ' A
#
# COMPACT_ATOMS: atom_id res chain seq x y z
N MET A 1 -2.94 -26.44 -10.52
CA MET A 1 -2.09 -25.41 -11.16
C MET A 1 -2.92 -24.19 -11.65
N SER A 2 -3.89 -23.70 -10.86
CA SER A 2 -4.94 -22.76 -11.35
C SER A 2 -5.01 -21.41 -10.61
N GLU A 3 -4.39 -21.26 -9.45
CA GLU A 3 -4.61 -20.07 -8.62
C GLU A 3 -3.73 -18.86 -9.03
N TYR A 4 -2.51 -19.13 -9.48
CA TYR A 4 -1.54 -18.09 -9.86
C TYR A 4 -2.02 -17.21 -11.03
N ARG A 5 -2.59 -17.80 -12.10
CA ARG A 5 -3.09 -17.03 -13.26
C ARG A 5 -4.38 -16.25 -12.96
N LYS A 6 -5.30 -16.80 -12.16
CA LYS A 6 -6.54 -16.09 -11.79
C LYS A 6 -6.27 -14.89 -10.86
N TYR A 7 -5.34 -15.03 -9.92
CA TYR A 7 -5.06 -13.97 -8.94
C TYR A 7 -3.97 -12.97 -9.40
N HIS A 8 -3.04 -13.34 -10.29
CA HIS A 8 -1.92 -12.46 -10.65
C HIS A 8 -2.04 -11.79 -12.03
N ALA A 9 -3.03 -12.14 -12.85
CA ALA A 9 -3.21 -11.56 -14.19
C ALA A 9 -4.34 -10.52 -14.31
N SER A 10 -5.18 -10.37 -13.28
CA SER A 10 -6.30 -9.44 -13.32
C SER A 10 -5.84 -7.98 -13.51
N THR A 11 -6.41 -7.30 -14.51
CA THR A 11 -6.19 -5.86 -14.76
C THR A 11 -6.45 -5.01 -13.51
N LYS A 12 -7.44 -5.40 -12.69
CA LYS A 12 -7.75 -4.80 -11.39
C LYS A 12 -6.56 -4.86 -10.42
N MET A 13 -5.90 -6.01 -10.27
CA MET A 13 -4.74 -6.15 -9.37
C MET A 13 -3.54 -5.32 -9.84
N LYS A 14 -3.34 -5.22 -11.17
CA LYS A 14 -2.29 -4.35 -11.76
C LYS A 14 -2.57 -2.88 -11.47
N GLN A 15 -3.80 -2.42 -11.64
CA GLN A 15 -4.22 -1.05 -11.31
C GLN A 15 -4.05 -0.76 -9.82
N GLU A 16 -4.47 -1.68 -8.95
CA GLU A 16 -4.33 -1.53 -7.50
C GLU A 16 -2.85 -1.48 -7.07
N ARG A 17 -1.98 -2.31 -7.68
CA ARG A 17 -0.53 -2.23 -7.46
C ARG A 17 0.06 -0.90 -7.92
N ALA A 18 -0.35 -0.40 -9.09
CA ALA A 18 0.08 0.90 -9.60
C ALA A 18 -0.33 2.05 -8.66
N LEU A 19 -1.56 2.03 -8.15
CA LEU A 19 -2.07 3.01 -7.18
C LEU A 19 -1.28 2.98 -5.87
N ARG A 20 -1.04 1.79 -5.29
CA ARG A 20 -0.21 1.65 -4.08
C ARG A 20 1.21 2.18 -4.28
N ASN A 21 1.81 1.87 -5.42
CA ASN A 21 3.15 2.37 -5.77
C ASN A 21 3.16 3.90 -5.93
N LYS A 22 2.12 4.49 -6.55
CA LYS A 22 1.97 5.94 -6.68
C LYS A 22 1.90 6.62 -5.30
N ASN A 23 1.09 6.07 -4.39
CA ASN A 23 0.99 6.61 -3.03
C ASN A 23 2.31 6.51 -2.27
N ARG A 24 2.99 5.37 -2.36
CA ARG A 24 4.29 5.20 -1.70
C ARG A 24 5.34 6.15 -2.26
N ARG A 25 5.35 6.39 -3.58
CA ARG A 25 6.22 7.40 -4.21
C ARG A 25 5.90 8.81 -3.70
N ASN A 26 4.63 9.19 -3.62
CA ASN A 26 4.22 10.50 -3.10
C ASN A 26 4.60 10.69 -1.64
N ALA A 27 4.35 9.68 -0.79
CA ALA A 27 4.75 9.72 0.61
C ALA A 27 6.28 9.77 0.78
N THR A 28 7.03 9.12 -0.13
CA THR A 28 8.50 9.20 -0.15
C THR A 28 8.99 10.58 -0.55
N ARG A 29 8.40 11.17 -1.60
CA ARG A 29 8.72 12.53 -2.06
C ARG A 29 8.41 13.58 -0.99
N ASN A 30 7.33 13.41 -0.24
CA ASN A 30 6.94 14.29 0.85
C ASN A 30 7.75 14.04 2.15
N GLY A 31 8.73 13.13 2.16
CA GLY A 31 9.53 12.80 3.33
C GLY A 31 8.79 12.05 4.44
N GLN A 32 7.57 11.59 4.20
CA GLN A 32 6.75 10.89 5.20
C GLN A 32 7.22 9.45 5.44
N VAL A 33 7.79 8.82 4.40
CA VAL A 33 8.42 7.51 4.46
C VAL A 33 9.73 7.51 3.66
N LYS A 34 10.69 6.68 4.03
CA LYS A 34 11.91 6.41 3.25
C LYS A 34 12.25 4.93 3.30
N LYS A 35 13.10 4.46 2.38
CA LYS A 35 13.59 3.08 2.47
C LYS A 35 14.44 2.95 3.74
N GLY A 36 14.10 2.00 4.61
CA GLY A 36 14.85 1.74 5.85
C GLY A 36 14.46 2.55 7.09
N ASP A 37 13.40 3.38 7.05
CA ASP A 37 12.93 4.10 8.26
C ASP A 37 12.04 3.28 9.20
N GLY A 38 11.75 2.04 8.84
CA GLY A 38 10.82 1.20 9.60
C GLY A 38 9.37 1.72 9.60
N LYS A 39 8.97 2.59 8.66
CA LYS A 39 7.60 3.11 8.53
C LYS A 39 6.87 2.54 7.31
N HIS A 40 5.58 2.26 7.47
CA HIS A 40 4.67 1.82 6.41
C HIS A 40 3.45 2.73 6.31
N ILE A 41 2.84 2.75 5.12
CA ILE A 41 1.55 3.41 4.89
C ILE A 41 0.45 2.38 5.15
N ASP A 42 -0.51 2.74 5.99
CA ASP A 42 -1.70 1.95 6.34
C ASP A 42 -2.97 2.71 5.94
N HIS A 43 -3.98 1.95 5.52
CA HIS A 43 -5.32 2.43 5.23
C HIS A 43 -6.16 2.29 6.51
N LYS A 44 -6.66 3.42 7.05
CA LYS A 44 -7.44 3.43 8.30
C LYS A 44 -8.71 2.58 8.19
N ASP A 45 -9.40 2.68 7.06
CA ASP A 45 -10.64 1.95 6.75
C ASP A 45 -10.42 0.50 6.28
N GLY A 46 -9.17 0.04 6.14
CA GLY A 46 -8.87 -1.28 5.60
C GLY A 46 -9.15 -1.45 4.10
N ASN A 47 -9.60 -0.39 3.41
CA ASN A 47 -9.89 -0.44 1.99
C ASN A 47 -8.68 0.06 1.18
N PRO A 48 -7.96 -0.82 0.46
CA PRO A 48 -6.76 -0.46 -0.30
C PRO A 48 -7.04 0.48 -1.48
N ARG A 49 -8.31 0.73 -1.82
CA ARG A 49 -8.73 1.65 -2.90
C ARG A 49 -8.96 3.07 -2.40
N ASN A 50 -9.16 3.26 -1.09
CA ASN A 50 -9.36 4.60 -0.53
C ASN A 50 -8.01 5.27 -0.28
N ASN A 51 -7.49 5.91 -1.33
CA ASN A 51 -6.18 6.55 -1.33
C ASN A 51 -6.22 8.02 -0.90
N SER A 52 -7.29 8.45 -0.23
CA SER A 52 -7.40 9.81 0.28
C SER A 52 -6.37 10.07 1.37
N LYS A 53 -5.78 11.28 1.39
CA LYS A 53 -4.76 11.67 2.40
C LYS A 53 -5.27 11.51 3.84
N LYS A 54 -6.58 11.64 4.06
CA LYS A 54 -7.22 11.48 5.37
C LYS A 54 -7.30 10.02 5.81
N ASN A 55 -7.42 9.09 4.85
CA ASN A 55 -7.48 7.65 5.10
C ASN A 55 -6.10 7.00 5.21
N LEU A 56 -5.10 7.53 4.51
CA LEU A 56 -3.72 7.06 4.62
C LEU A 56 -3.08 7.57 5.92
N ARG A 57 -2.44 6.67 6.66
CA ARG A 57 -1.60 7.03 7.82
C ARG A 57 -0.24 6.35 7.74
N VAL A 58 0.75 6.96 8.38
CA VAL A 58 2.08 6.35 8.53
C VAL A 58 2.14 5.67 9.90
N ILE A 59 2.42 4.37 9.90
CA ILE A 59 2.56 3.55 11.12
C ILE A 59 3.87 2.77 11.09
N PRO A 60 4.35 2.26 12.24
CA PRO A 60 5.50 1.36 12.26
C PRO A 60 5.27 0.13 11.37
N ALA A 61 6.29 -0.25 10.60
CA ALA A 61 6.23 -1.36 9.65
C ALA A 61 5.93 -2.69 10.35
N GLN A 62 6.44 -2.91 11.57
CA GLN A 62 6.10 -4.07 12.40
C GLN A 62 4.60 -4.15 12.70
N ARG A 63 3.99 -3.02 13.10
CA ARG A 63 2.55 -2.95 13.37
C ARG A 63 1.72 -3.18 12.11
N ASN A 64 2.14 -2.61 10.98
CA ASN A 64 1.44 -2.82 9.71
C ASN A 64 1.53 -4.28 9.26
N ARG A 65 2.70 -4.91 9.39
CA ARG A 65 2.93 -6.31 9.02
C ARG A 65 2.15 -7.31 9.88
N LYS A 66 1.86 -6.98 11.15
CA LYS A 66 1.00 -7.81 12.01
C LYS A 66 -0.49 -7.64 11.67
N LYS A 67 -0.87 -6.54 11.03
CA LYS A 67 -2.26 -6.20 10.68
C LYS A 67 -2.66 -6.70 9.29
N GLN A 68 -1.71 -6.79 8.36
CA GLN A 68 -1.88 -7.38 7.01
C GLN A 68 -1.81 -8.90 7.07
#